data_AF-A0AAU3HPM1-F1
#
_entry.id   AF-A0AAU3HPM1-F1
#
_cell.length_a   1.000
_cell.length_b   1.000
_cell.length_c   1.000
_cell.angle_alpha   90.00
_cell.angle_beta   90.00
_cell.angle_gamma   90.00
#
_symmetry.space_group_name_H-M   'P 1'
#
loop_
_entity.id
_entity.type
_entity.pdbx_description
1 polymer ?
#
loop_
_entity_poly.entity_id
_entity_poly.type
_entity_poly.pdbx_seq_one_letter_code
_entity_poly.pdbx_strand_id
1 'polypeptide(L)'
;MSQPPSNPYPGHNPSPSAQPGGYQPPQQYGGEHPPAPQQQYGGDYPQQPQYGGDQFGAPVPPKKKFGVGKILLIVLAVVLVLCVGGGVAFWLAAGDDVKDVVTATKTRVVEPTTLGGRPKATEPQLQSTALQMKSELGKDVPNATSTAGAFYGDPAKKDLVMIVAVSGVIADPKKEMADAIAAVTPDLGTKEFKTVDAGPLGGDAKCGDGKAQDIPVGVCIWSDKGSLGMVVVYFKSSSELQSEFVNMRGEIEKQD
;
A
#
# COMPACT_ATOMS: atom_id res chain seq x y z
N MET A 1 19.55 -60.30 -20.56
CA MET A 1 18.63 -60.93 -19.59
C MET A 1 19.33 -60.98 -18.25
N SER A 2 19.03 -60.04 -17.34
CA SER A 2 19.44 -60.08 -15.93
C SER A 2 18.53 -59.17 -15.11
N GLN A 3 17.54 -59.74 -14.41
CA GLN A 3 16.98 -59.17 -13.17
C GLN A 3 17.91 -59.55 -12.01
N PRO A 4 18.07 -58.70 -10.96
CA PRO A 4 17.24 -58.82 -9.73
C PRO A 4 17.17 -57.48 -8.91
N PRO A 5 16.73 -57.46 -7.63
CA PRO A 5 15.58 -58.11 -6.98
C PRO A 5 14.55 -57.08 -6.45
N SER A 6 13.30 -57.54 -6.33
CA SER A 6 12.17 -56.87 -5.70
C SER A 6 12.31 -56.82 -4.17
N ASN A 7 12.13 -55.64 -3.57
CA ASN A 7 11.98 -55.47 -2.13
C ASN A 7 10.55 -55.02 -1.79
N PRO A 8 9.83 -55.69 -0.86
CA PRO A 8 8.47 -55.34 -0.50
C PRO A 8 8.47 -54.41 0.71
N TYR A 9 7.96 -53.18 0.57
CA TYR A 9 7.61 -52.36 1.75
C TYR A 9 6.15 -51.92 1.70
N PRO A 10 5.46 -51.91 2.86
CA PRO A 10 4.01 -51.86 2.93
C PRO A 10 3.50 -50.42 2.81
N GLY A 11 2.49 -50.23 1.98
CA GLY A 11 1.75 -48.99 1.87
C GLY A 11 1.11 -48.59 3.21
N HIS A 12 1.31 -47.35 3.60
CA HIS A 12 0.46 -46.66 4.57
C HIS A 12 -0.21 -45.50 3.84
N ASN A 13 -1.44 -45.77 3.42
CA ASN A 13 -2.37 -44.81 2.88
C ASN A 13 -3.31 -44.44 4.05
N PRO A 14 -3.34 -43.19 4.55
CA PRO A 14 -4.40 -42.81 5.47
C PRO A 14 -5.69 -42.57 4.69
N SER A 15 -6.67 -43.43 4.94
CA SER A 15 -8.05 -43.30 4.45
C SER A 15 -8.71 -42.01 4.96
N PRO A 16 -9.64 -41.43 4.17
CA PRO A 16 -10.43 -40.27 4.58
C PRO A 16 -11.58 -40.72 5.49
N SER A 17 -11.59 -40.26 6.74
CA SER A 17 -12.75 -40.44 7.62
C SER A 17 -13.81 -39.39 7.31
N ALA A 18 -14.97 -39.89 6.91
CA ALA A 18 -16.18 -39.15 6.56
C ALA A 18 -16.75 -38.30 7.70
N GLN A 19 -17.39 -37.19 7.32
CA GLN A 19 -18.36 -36.46 8.13
C GLN A 19 -19.52 -37.36 8.57
N PRO A 20 -20.19 -37.00 9.69
CA PRO A 20 -21.54 -36.47 9.50
C PRO A 20 -21.91 -35.32 10.46
N GLY A 21 -22.57 -34.30 9.90
CA GLY A 21 -23.73 -33.69 10.55
C GLY A 21 -23.54 -32.36 11.29
N GLY A 22 -24.48 -31.45 11.02
CA GLY A 22 -25.04 -30.57 12.04
C GLY A 22 -24.62 -29.11 11.97
N TYR A 23 -25.44 -28.29 11.29
CA TYR A 23 -25.54 -26.87 11.63
C TYR A 23 -26.10 -26.75 13.06
N GLN A 24 -25.36 -26.10 13.97
CA GLN A 24 -25.93 -25.54 15.20
C GLN A 24 -25.42 -24.11 15.40
N PRO A 25 -26.30 -23.11 15.50
CA PRO A 25 -25.93 -21.78 15.96
C PRO A 25 -25.69 -21.80 17.48
N PRO A 26 -24.81 -20.93 18.01
CA PRO A 26 -24.54 -20.89 19.44
C PRO A 26 -25.77 -20.45 20.25
N GLN A 27 -26.15 -21.27 21.22
CA GLN A 27 -27.07 -20.95 22.30
C GLN A 27 -26.43 -19.92 23.23
N GLN A 28 -27.02 -18.72 23.28
CA GLN A 28 -26.66 -17.67 24.22
C GLN A 28 -27.32 -17.96 25.57
N TYR A 29 -26.50 -18.29 26.55
CA TYR A 29 -26.91 -18.52 27.94
C TYR A 29 -27.40 -17.20 28.56
N GLY A 30 -28.55 -17.27 29.23
CA GLY A 30 -29.29 -16.13 29.75
C GLY A 30 -28.53 -15.32 30.80
N GLY A 31 -28.57 -14.00 30.61
CA GLY A 31 -28.33 -13.00 31.63
C GLY A 31 -29.55 -12.07 31.64
N GLU A 32 -30.22 -12.03 32.78
CA GLU A 32 -31.47 -11.31 33.04
C GLU A 32 -31.25 -9.79 32.92
N HIS A 33 -31.97 -9.14 32.00
CA HIS A 33 -32.13 -7.69 31.99
C HIS A 33 -33.63 -7.34 32.04
N PRO A 34 -34.05 -6.43 32.94
CA PRO A 34 -35.45 -6.09 33.12
C PRO A 34 -36.02 -5.29 31.94
N PRO A 35 -37.32 -5.44 31.61
CA PRO A 35 -37.97 -4.72 30.52
C PRO A 35 -38.13 -3.23 30.84
N ALA A 36 -37.73 -2.37 29.90
CA ALA A 36 -38.05 -0.95 29.91
C ALA A 36 -39.55 -0.75 29.60
N PRO A 37 -40.27 0.12 30.33
CA PRO A 37 -41.69 0.34 30.12
C PRO A 37 -41.96 1.13 28.83
N GLN A 38 -42.84 0.58 27.98
CA GLN A 38 -43.53 1.35 26.94
C GLN A 38 -44.53 2.30 27.57
N GLN A 39 -44.40 3.59 27.28
CA GLN A 39 -45.42 4.59 27.54
C GLN A 39 -46.15 4.89 26.23
N GLN A 40 -47.32 4.28 26.08
CA GLN A 40 -48.36 4.69 25.15
C GLN A 40 -49.48 5.33 25.97
N TYR A 41 -49.60 6.65 25.91
CA TYR A 41 -50.75 7.39 26.39
C TYR A 41 -50.78 8.69 25.57
N GLY A 42 -51.76 8.90 24.68
CA GLY A 42 -53.14 9.17 25.08
C GLY A 42 -53.31 10.68 24.90
N GLY A 43 -53.95 11.08 23.80
CA GLY A 43 -54.05 12.48 23.40
C GLY A 43 -54.90 13.30 24.34
N ASP A 44 -54.57 14.59 24.42
CA ASP A 44 -55.52 15.61 24.86
C ASP A 44 -55.11 16.96 24.25
N TYR A 45 -56.03 17.54 23.49
CA TYR A 45 -55.89 18.85 22.86
C TYR A 45 -56.42 19.91 23.82
N PRO A 46 -55.64 20.93 24.22
CA PRO A 46 -56.24 22.10 24.84
C PRO A 46 -56.92 22.96 23.77
N GLN A 47 -58.25 22.99 23.83
CA GLN A 47 -59.09 23.96 23.13
C GLN A 47 -58.73 25.39 23.54
N GLN A 48 -58.50 26.27 22.57
CA GLN A 48 -58.47 27.71 22.80
C GLN A 48 -59.89 28.29 22.81
N PRO A 49 -60.26 29.15 23.77
CA PRO A 49 -61.54 29.84 23.75
C PRO A 49 -61.56 30.91 22.65
N GLN A 50 -62.56 30.83 21.78
CA GLN A 50 -62.97 31.93 20.90
C GLN A 50 -64.07 32.73 21.62
N TYR A 51 -63.78 33.97 22.02
CA TYR A 51 -64.82 34.98 22.23
C TYR A 51 -64.27 36.40 22.01
N GLY A 52 -65.02 37.19 21.24
CA GLY A 52 -64.56 38.44 20.63
C GLY A 52 -64.56 39.68 21.51
N GLY A 53 -64.17 40.79 20.88
CA GLY A 53 -64.24 42.15 21.42
C GLY A 53 -63.45 43.13 20.57
N ASP A 54 -64.16 43.96 19.81
CA ASP A 54 -63.64 45.15 19.12
C ASP A 54 -62.86 46.08 20.08
N GLN A 55 -61.62 46.47 19.75
CA GLN A 55 -61.11 47.78 20.16
C GLN A 55 -59.84 48.25 19.42
N PHE A 56 -60.04 49.30 18.61
CA PHE A 56 -59.20 50.48 18.36
C PHE A 56 -57.67 50.36 18.19
N GLY A 57 -57.20 50.84 17.03
CA GLY A 57 -55.83 50.73 16.57
C GLY A 57 -54.80 51.68 17.17
N ALA A 58 -53.54 51.27 16.99
CA ALA A 58 -52.35 52.11 17.09
C ALA A 58 -51.44 51.79 15.88
N PRO A 59 -50.77 52.79 15.27
CA PRO A 59 -49.97 52.57 14.07
C PRO A 59 -48.66 51.84 14.40
N VAL A 60 -48.38 50.76 13.66
CA VAL A 60 -47.09 50.05 13.66
C VAL A 60 -46.05 50.84 12.85
N PRO A 61 -44.80 51.01 13.35
CA PRO A 61 -43.75 51.69 12.61
C PRO A 61 -43.24 50.82 11.43
N PRO A 62 -42.74 51.42 10.34
CA PRO A 62 -42.37 50.68 9.14
C PRO A 62 -41.13 49.81 9.36
N LYS A 63 -41.22 48.50 9.03
CA LYS A 63 -40.06 47.60 8.93
C LYS A 63 -39.09 48.12 7.85
N LYS A 64 -37.87 48.47 8.26
CA LYS A 64 -36.76 48.77 7.33
C LYS A 64 -36.42 47.52 6.52
N LYS A 65 -36.58 47.64 5.20
CA LYS A 65 -36.26 46.62 4.21
C LYS A 65 -34.74 46.63 4.02
N PHE A 66 -34.02 45.70 4.64
CA PHE A 66 -32.61 45.49 4.28
C PHE A 66 -32.56 44.89 2.88
N GLY A 67 -31.96 45.64 1.94
CA GLY A 67 -31.96 45.30 0.53
C GLY A 67 -31.26 43.96 0.27
N VAL A 68 -32.00 43.04 -0.35
CA VAL A 68 -31.56 41.70 -0.79
C VAL A 68 -30.22 41.73 -1.55
N GLY A 69 -29.91 42.83 -2.23
CA GLY A 69 -28.63 43.04 -2.92
C GLY A 69 -27.39 43.06 -2.00
N LYS A 70 -27.50 43.51 -0.75
CA LYS A 70 -26.36 43.49 0.20
C LYS A 70 -26.09 42.08 0.72
N ILE A 71 -27.13 41.26 0.91
CA ILE A 71 -26.98 39.87 1.34
C ILE A 71 -26.34 39.04 0.21
N LEU A 72 -26.79 39.22 -1.04
CA LEU A 72 -26.19 38.56 -2.20
C LEU A 72 -24.71 38.93 -2.41
N LEU A 73 -24.33 40.19 -2.22
CA LEU A 73 -22.93 40.61 -2.32
C LEU A 73 -22.05 40.05 -1.19
N ILE A 74 -22.59 39.96 0.04
CA ILE A 74 -21.86 39.35 1.15
C ILE A 74 -21.68 37.85 0.91
N VAL A 75 -22.71 37.14 0.43
CA VAL A 75 -22.61 35.71 0.10
C VAL A 75 -21.61 35.49 -1.04
N LEU A 76 -21.66 36.30 -2.11
CA LEU A 76 -20.70 36.20 -3.22
C LEU A 76 -19.26 36.49 -2.75
N ALA A 77 -19.06 37.48 -1.89
CA ALA A 77 -17.75 37.81 -1.34
C ALA A 77 -17.22 36.70 -0.42
N VAL A 78 -18.07 36.10 0.42
CA VAL A 78 -17.70 34.97 1.28
C VAL A 78 -17.37 33.73 0.45
N VAL A 79 -18.13 33.44 -0.60
CA VAL A 79 -17.84 32.34 -1.54
C VAL A 79 -16.52 32.59 -2.28
N LEU A 80 -16.26 33.80 -2.77
CA LEU A 80 -14.98 34.13 -3.40
C LEU A 80 -13.80 34.03 -2.41
N VAL A 81 -13.96 34.48 -1.17
CA VAL A 81 -12.91 34.36 -0.14
C VAL A 81 -12.69 32.89 0.26
N LEU A 82 -13.72 32.06 0.33
CA LEU A 82 -13.60 30.62 0.58
C LEU A 82 -13.00 29.86 -0.61
N CYS A 83 -13.40 30.18 -1.85
CA CYS A 83 -12.88 29.52 -3.04
C CYS A 83 -11.45 29.95 -3.38
N VAL A 84 -11.11 31.24 -3.20
CA VAL A 84 -9.76 31.76 -3.50
C VAL A 84 -8.83 31.59 -2.29
N GLY A 85 -9.27 31.89 -1.08
CA GLY A 85 -8.48 31.72 0.15
C GLY A 85 -8.32 30.26 0.57
N GLY A 86 -9.37 29.46 0.46
CA GLY A 86 -9.31 28.00 0.66
C GLY A 86 -8.54 27.31 -0.48
N GLY A 87 -8.69 27.79 -1.72
CA GLY A 87 -7.94 27.28 -2.87
C GLY A 87 -6.43 27.51 -2.74
N VAL A 88 -5.98 28.69 -2.33
CA VAL A 88 -4.54 28.99 -2.19
C VAL A 88 -3.93 28.25 -0.99
N ALA A 89 -4.62 28.17 0.15
CA ALA A 89 -4.13 27.42 1.31
C ALA A 89 -4.08 25.91 1.04
N PHE A 90 -5.09 25.36 0.36
CA PHE A 90 -5.12 23.95 -0.04
C PHE A 90 -4.10 23.66 -1.16
N TRP A 91 -3.89 24.57 -2.10
CA TRP A 91 -2.90 24.40 -3.17
C TRP A 91 -1.45 24.49 -2.65
N LEU A 92 -1.19 25.32 -1.64
CA LEU A 92 0.13 25.38 -0.98
C LEU A 92 0.36 24.22 -0.01
N ALA A 93 -0.68 23.68 0.64
CA ALA A 93 -0.54 22.58 1.60
C ALA A 93 -0.63 21.17 0.96
N ALA A 94 -1.47 20.99 -0.05
CA ALA A 94 -1.71 19.71 -0.72
C ALA A 94 -1.07 19.64 -2.12
N GLY A 95 -0.45 20.71 -2.60
CA GLY A 95 0.14 20.76 -3.94
C GLY A 95 1.26 19.74 -4.13
N ASP A 96 2.05 19.48 -3.10
CA ASP A 96 3.15 18.50 -3.16
C ASP A 96 2.60 17.08 -3.00
N ASP A 97 1.67 16.84 -2.07
CA ASP A 97 1.01 15.52 -1.92
C ASP A 97 0.26 15.08 -3.19
N VAL A 98 -0.45 16.00 -3.85
CA VAL A 98 -1.17 15.68 -5.09
C VAL A 98 -0.21 15.39 -6.23
N LYS A 99 0.91 16.13 -6.34
CA LYS A 99 1.94 15.85 -7.35
C LYS A 99 2.60 14.50 -7.09
N ASP A 100 2.92 14.17 -5.84
CA ASP A 100 3.54 12.90 -5.48
C ASP A 100 2.62 11.72 -5.76
N VAL A 101 1.31 11.86 -5.48
CA VAL A 101 0.32 10.84 -5.85
C VAL A 101 0.20 10.70 -7.36
N VAL A 102 0.20 11.80 -8.11
CA VAL A 102 0.17 11.75 -9.59
C VAL A 102 1.44 11.07 -10.13
N THR A 103 2.63 11.44 -9.64
CA THR A 103 3.89 10.79 -10.01
C THR A 103 3.86 9.31 -9.65
N ALA A 104 3.37 8.95 -8.47
CA ALA A 104 3.21 7.55 -8.06
C ALA A 104 2.33 6.74 -9.01
N THR A 105 1.24 7.33 -9.52
CA THR A 105 0.38 6.65 -10.52
C THR A 105 1.08 6.43 -11.88
N LYS A 106 2.17 7.17 -12.12
CA LYS A 106 2.98 7.12 -13.33
C LYS A 106 4.26 6.29 -13.16
N THR A 107 4.64 5.95 -11.92
CA THR A 107 5.78 5.08 -11.65
C THR A 107 5.50 3.66 -12.15
N ARG A 108 6.48 3.08 -12.85
CA ARG A 108 6.51 1.69 -13.32
C ARG A 108 7.86 1.08 -12.99
N VAL A 109 7.86 -0.23 -12.78
CA VAL A 109 9.09 -1.01 -12.68
C VAL A 109 9.21 -1.91 -13.90
N VAL A 110 10.41 -1.99 -14.47
CA VAL A 110 10.70 -2.76 -15.66
C VAL A 110 11.88 -3.68 -15.42
N GLU A 111 11.94 -4.75 -16.22
CA GLU A 111 13.15 -5.56 -16.32
C GLU A 111 13.95 -5.09 -17.55
N PRO A 112 14.98 -4.25 -17.37
CA PRO A 112 15.75 -3.76 -18.50
C PRO A 112 16.48 -4.90 -19.25
N THR A 113 16.97 -4.62 -20.44
CA THR A 113 17.78 -5.59 -21.22
C THR A 113 19.12 -5.86 -20.55
N THR A 114 19.66 -4.84 -19.90
CA THR A 114 20.88 -4.89 -19.09
C THR A 114 20.65 -4.17 -17.78
N LEU A 115 21.35 -4.57 -16.72
CA LEU A 115 21.33 -3.88 -15.44
C LEU A 115 22.74 -3.53 -14.98
N GLY A 116 23.07 -2.25 -14.86
CA GLY A 116 24.42 -1.81 -14.51
C GLY A 116 25.46 -2.39 -15.48
N GLY A 117 25.12 -2.46 -16.77
CA GLY A 117 25.93 -3.06 -17.84
C GLY A 117 25.91 -4.59 -17.94
N ARG A 118 25.25 -5.30 -17.02
CA ARG A 118 25.18 -6.77 -17.03
C ARG A 118 24.02 -7.26 -17.89
N PRO A 119 24.21 -8.25 -18.78
CA PRO A 119 23.11 -8.84 -19.53
C PRO A 119 22.17 -9.61 -18.61
N LYS A 120 20.89 -9.74 -18.98
CA LYS A 120 19.94 -10.61 -18.27
C LYS A 120 20.45 -12.07 -18.30
N ALA A 121 20.36 -12.75 -17.17
CA ALA A 121 20.80 -14.14 -17.00
C ALA A 121 19.97 -15.10 -17.86
N THR A 122 20.60 -16.15 -18.37
CA THR A 122 19.99 -17.10 -19.33
C THR A 122 19.82 -18.50 -18.77
N GLU A 123 20.35 -18.74 -17.57
CA GLU A 123 20.28 -20.00 -16.85
C GLU A 123 18.83 -20.30 -16.48
N PRO A 124 18.27 -21.46 -16.89
CA PRO A 124 16.86 -21.79 -16.66
C PRO A 124 16.45 -21.73 -15.19
N GLN A 125 17.34 -22.13 -14.29
CA GLN A 125 17.09 -22.10 -12.84
C GLN A 125 16.88 -20.66 -12.32
N LEU A 126 17.72 -19.71 -12.74
CA LEU A 126 17.61 -18.31 -12.34
C LEU A 126 16.33 -17.68 -12.89
N GLN A 127 15.97 -18.00 -14.12
CA GLN A 127 14.71 -17.55 -14.73
C GLN A 127 13.50 -18.10 -13.98
N SER A 128 13.51 -19.38 -13.62
CA SER A 128 12.44 -20.00 -12.83
C SER A 128 12.31 -19.36 -11.45
N THR A 129 13.43 -19.11 -10.77
CA THR A 129 13.43 -18.43 -9.46
C THR A 129 12.91 -16.99 -9.57
N ALA A 130 13.31 -16.25 -10.60
CA ALA A 130 12.78 -14.91 -10.85
C ALA A 130 11.26 -14.91 -11.07
N LEU A 131 10.75 -15.85 -11.87
CA LEU A 131 9.31 -16.01 -12.09
C LEU A 131 8.55 -16.34 -10.81
N GLN A 132 9.11 -17.19 -9.95
CA GLN A 132 8.53 -17.52 -8.66
C GLN A 132 8.44 -16.29 -7.76
N MET A 133 9.53 -15.54 -7.59
CA MET A 133 9.55 -14.32 -6.77
C MET A 133 8.54 -13.28 -7.26
N LYS A 134 8.41 -13.10 -8.59
CA LYS A 134 7.38 -12.22 -9.17
C LYS A 134 5.97 -12.69 -8.82
N SER A 135 5.73 -14.00 -8.88
CA SER A 135 4.42 -14.57 -8.55
C SER A 135 4.09 -14.43 -7.07
N GLU A 136 5.06 -14.53 -6.17
CA GLU A 136 4.88 -14.35 -4.73
C GLU A 136 4.60 -12.87 -4.42
N LEU A 137 5.44 -11.97 -4.90
CA LEU A 137 5.26 -10.52 -4.70
C LEU A 137 3.92 -10.02 -5.29
N GLY A 138 3.50 -10.55 -6.44
CA GLY A 138 2.21 -10.19 -7.03
C GLY A 138 0.99 -10.65 -6.22
N LYS A 139 1.11 -11.69 -5.38
CA LYS A 139 0.03 -12.11 -4.46
C LYS A 139 -0.07 -11.19 -3.25
N ASP A 140 1.07 -10.71 -2.78
CA ASP A 140 1.16 -9.86 -1.59
C ASP A 140 0.76 -8.40 -1.87
N VAL A 141 0.82 -7.97 -3.14
CA VAL A 141 0.45 -6.62 -3.57
C VAL A 141 -0.72 -6.65 -4.58
N PRO A 142 -1.98 -6.78 -4.12
CA PRO A 142 -3.14 -6.91 -5.00
C PRO A 142 -3.41 -5.68 -5.89
N ASN A 143 -2.80 -4.54 -5.58
CA ASN A 143 -2.91 -3.29 -6.35
C ASN A 143 -1.63 -2.93 -7.13
N ALA A 144 -0.75 -3.91 -7.36
CA ALA A 144 0.46 -3.72 -8.17
C ALA A 144 0.09 -3.32 -9.61
N THR A 145 0.67 -2.22 -10.11
CA THR A 145 0.49 -1.75 -11.49
C THR A 145 1.55 -2.32 -12.44
N SER A 146 2.70 -2.74 -11.92
CA SER A 146 3.70 -3.54 -12.65
C SER A 146 4.62 -4.28 -11.67
N THR A 147 5.25 -5.36 -12.13
CA THR A 147 6.25 -6.12 -11.36
C THR A 147 7.46 -6.43 -12.22
N ALA A 148 8.63 -6.33 -11.62
CA ALA A 148 9.91 -6.69 -12.23
C ALA A 148 10.60 -7.74 -11.36
N GLY A 149 11.17 -8.77 -11.99
CA GLY A 149 11.97 -9.76 -11.28
C GLY A 149 12.89 -10.47 -12.25
N ALA A 150 14.20 -10.37 -12.04
CA ALA A 150 15.18 -10.92 -12.96
C ALA A 150 16.54 -11.09 -12.29
N PHE A 151 17.36 -11.95 -12.90
CA PHE A 151 18.79 -12.04 -12.63
C PHE A 151 19.58 -11.43 -13.80
N TYR A 152 20.72 -10.82 -13.51
CA TYR A 152 21.64 -10.22 -14.47
C TYR A 152 23.08 -10.60 -14.16
N GLY A 153 23.88 -10.80 -15.20
CA GLY A 153 25.28 -11.18 -15.10
C GLY A 153 25.50 -12.68 -15.26
N ASP A 154 26.61 -13.16 -14.71
CA ASP A 154 27.11 -14.52 -14.86
C ASP A 154 27.59 -15.05 -13.49
N PRO A 155 26.91 -16.05 -12.91
CA PRO A 155 27.28 -16.61 -11.61
C PRO A 155 28.66 -17.29 -11.63
N ALA A 156 29.11 -17.83 -12.78
CA ALA A 156 30.42 -18.47 -12.88
C ALA A 156 31.56 -17.44 -12.80
N LYS A 157 31.28 -16.17 -13.13
CA LYS A 157 32.21 -15.04 -13.00
C LYS A 157 32.08 -14.32 -11.66
N LYS A 158 31.23 -14.81 -10.75
CA LYS A 158 30.91 -14.16 -9.47
C LYS A 158 30.40 -12.72 -9.67
N ASP A 159 29.66 -12.48 -10.75
CA ASP A 159 29.07 -11.20 -11.07
C ASP A 159 27.60 -11.42 -11.36
N LEU A 160 26.80 -11.53 -10.30
CA LEU A 160 25.38 -11.83 -10.39
C LEU A 160 24.59 -10.80 -9.58
N VAL A 161 23.56 -10.25 -10.20
CA VAL A 161 22.62 -9.31 -9.60
C VAL A 161 21.22 -9.87 -9.73
N MET A 162 20.45 -9.81 -8.66
CA MET A 162 19.03 -10.10 -8.63
C MET A 162 18.27 -8.83 -8.34
N ILE A 163 17.15 -8.64 -9.04
CA ILE A 163 16.19 -7.59 -8.74
C ILE A 163 14.82 -8.19 -8.54
N VAL A 164 14.09 -7.57 -7.63
CA VAL A 164 12.64 -7.74 -7.52
C VAL A 164 12.05 -6.39 -7.14
N ALA A 165 11.02 -5.97 -7.85
CA ALA A 165 10.37 -4.69 -7.62
C ALA A 165 8.90 -4.73 -8.02
N VAL A 166 8.12 -3.86 -7.41
CA VAL A 166 6.70 -3.65 -7.70
C VAL A 166 6.43 -2.15 -7.75
N SER A 167 5.55 -1.74 -8.66
CA SER A 167 4.99 -0.38 -8.67
C SER A 167 3.52 -0.40 -8.27
N GLY A 168 3.07 0.69 -7.68
CA GLY A 168 1.70 0.87 -7.21
C GLY A 168 1.65 2.09 -6.28
N VAL A 169 0.45 2.58 -5.98
CA VAL A 169 0.33 3.68 -5.01
C VAL A 169 0.60 3.13 -3.61
N ILE A 170 1.72 3.57 -3.03
CA ILE A 170 2.17 3.18 -1.70
C ILE A 170 1.85 4.32 -0.72
N ALA A 171 0.94 4.05 0.22
CA ALA A 171 0.47 5.05 1.17
C ALA A 171 1.57 5.47 2.16
N ASP A 172 2.29 4.50 2.72
CA ASP A 172 3.37 4.69 3.69
C ASP A 172 4.66 3.99 3.22
N PRO A 173 5.48 4.66 2.38
CA PRO A 173 6.70 4.07 1.83
C PRO A 173 7.69 3.62 2.91
N LYS A 174 7.75 4.32 4.04
CA LYS A 174 8.68 4.01 5.13
C LYS A 174 8.27 2.73 5.85
N LYS A 175 6.98 2.55 6.09
CA LYS A 175 6.45 1.32 6.66
C LYS A 175 6.66 0.13 5.70
N GLU A 176 6.31 0.28 4.43
CA GLU A 176 6.49 -0.80 3.45
C GLU A 176 7.98 -1.20 3.30
N MET A 177 8.90 -0.23 3.35
CA MET A 177 10.34 -0.53 3.38
C MET A 177 10.74 -1.29 4.66
N ALA A 178 10.21 -0.91 5.82
CA ALA A 178 10.50 -1.60 7.08
C ALA A 178 9.97 -3.04 7.07
N ASP A 179 8.77 -3.26 6.53
CA ASP A 179 8.17 -4.58 6.39
C ASP A 179 8.95 -5.44 5.39
N ALA A 180 9.40 -4.87 4.27
CA ALA A 180 10.25 -5.55 3.30
C ALA A 180 11.60 -5.97 3.91
N ILE A 181 12.24 -5.08 4.69
CA ILE A 181 13.46 -5.40 5.44
C ILE A 181 13.21 -6.54 6.42
N ALA A 182 12.11 -6.49 7.16
CA ALA A 182 11.76 -7.54 8.12
C ALA A 182 11.49 -8.88 7.44
N ALA A 183 10.83 -8.88 6.27
CA ALA A 183 10.53 -10.08 5.49
C ALA A 183 11.79 -10.75 4.93
N VAL A 184 12.77 -9.97 4.46
CA VAL A 184 13.96 -10.52 3.80
C VAL A 184 15.10 -10.87 4.78
N THR A 185 15.12 -10.27 5.96
CA THR A 185 16.19 -10.46 6.95
C THR A 185 16.41 -11.92 7.35
N PRO A 186 15.38 -12.76 7.58
CA PRO A 186 15.56 -14.17 7.91
C PRO A 186 16.29 -14.96 6.83
N ASP A 187 15.99 -14.68 5.56
CA ASP A 187 16.55 -15.42 4.42
C ASP A 187 17.97 -14.96 4.06
N LEU A 188 18.26 -13.67 4.27
CA LEU A 188 19.55 -13.08 3.94
C LEU A 188 20.48 -12.95 5.14
N GLY A 189 20.04 -13.24 6.35
CA GLY A 189 20.87 -13.11 7.57
C GLY A 189 21.47 -11.71 7.76
N THR A 190 20.79 -10.68 7.26
CA THR A 190 21.26 -9.28 7.32
C THR A 190 21.20 -8.77 8.75
N LYS A 191 22.29 -8.18 9.24
CA LYS A 191 22.36 -7.69 10.64
C LYS A 191 21.84 -6.27 10.81
N GLU A 192 22.05 -5.44 9.79
CA GLU A 192 21.74 -4.02 9.84
C GLU A 192 21.50 -3.51 8.42
N PHE A 193 20.54 -2.59 8.29
CA PHE A 193 20.29 -1.82 7.08
C PHE A 193 20.55 -0.33 7.36
N LYS A 194 21.52 0.24 6.65
CA LYS A 194 21.91 1.64 6.76
C LYS A 194 21.23 2.46 5.68
N THR A 195 20.81 3.67 6.04
CA THR A 195 20.27 4.62 5.07
C THR A 195 21.35 5.01 4.07
N VAL A 196 20.99 5.03 2.79
CA VAL A 196 21.85 5.46 1.68
C VAL A 196 21.13 6.51 0.84
N ASP A 197 21.83 7.09 -0.13
CA ASP A 197 21.21 7.98 -1.10
C ASP A 197 20.20 7.21 -1.98
N ALA A 198 18.96 7.69 -2.01
CA ALA A 198 17.89 7.13 -2.83
C ALA A 198 18.00 7.58 -4.30
N GLY A 199 18.76 8.64 -4.58
CA GLY A 199 18.94 9.21 -5.90
C GLY A 199 17.79 10.13 -6.33
N PRO A 200 17.76 10.54 -7.61
CA PRO A 200 16.90 11.62 -8.10
C PRO A 200 15.41 11.24 -8.18
N LEU A 201 15.08 9.95 -8.09
CA LEU A 201 13.70 9.46 -8.08
C LEU A 201 13.01 9.67 -6.71
N GLY A 202 13.75 10.13 -5.70
CA GLY A 202 13.23 10.42 -4.37
C GLY A 202 12.93 9.17 -3.55
N GLY A 203 12.15 9.34 -2.48
CA GLY A 203 11.87 8.27 -1.52
C GLY A 203 13.04 7.98 -0.59
N ASP A 204 13.01 6.80 0.03
CA ASP A 204 14.00 6.33 0.98
C ASP A 204 14.72 5.08 0.42
N ALA A 205 15.99 4.93 0.74
CA ALA A 205 16.76 3.74 0.40
C ALA A 205 17.65 3.29 1.58
N LYS A 206 17.79 1.97 1.71
CA LYS A 206 18.61 1.35 2.74
C LYS A 206 19.39 0.16 2.18
N CYS A 207 20.64 0.01 2.61
CA CYS A 207 21.48 -1.11 2.21
C CYS A 207 22.05 -1.87 3.41
N GLY A 208 22.25 -3.18 3.24
CA GLY A 208 22.76 -4.08 4.27
C GLY A 208 23.53 -5.25 3.68
N ASP A 209 24.46 -5.77 4.47
CA ASP A 209 25.23 -6.97 4.15
C ASP A 209 24.56 -8.22 4.72
N GLY A 210 24.56 -9.29 3.92
CA GLY A 210 23.96 -10.56 4.27
C GLY A 210 24.63 -11.74 3.55
N LYS A 211 23.92 -12.86 3.55
CA LYS A 211 24.27 -14.08 2.81
C LYS A 211 23.03 -14.74 2.27
N ALA A 212 23.09 -15.22 1.03
CA ALA A 212 22.08 -16.10 0.45
C ALA A 212 22.74 -17.47 0.20
N GLN A 213 22.27 -18.53 0.86
CA GLN A 213 22.84 -19.88 0.72
C GLN A 213 24.38 -19.90 0.88
N ASP A 214 24.87 -19.28 1.96
CA ASP A 214 26.30 -19.08 2.27
C ASP A 214 27.10 -18.17 1.30
N ILE A 215 26.49 -17.67 0.23
CA ILE A 215 27.10 -16.70 -0.67
C ILE A 215 26.97 -15.30 -0.06
N PRO A 216 28.07 -14.54 0.14
CA PRO A 216 27.98 -13.15 0.58
C PRO A 216 27.14 -12.32 -0.39
N VAL A 217 26.25 -11.48 0.14
CA VAL A 217 25.44 -10.57 -0.67
C VAL A 217 25.43 -9.16 -0.08
N GLY A 218 25.42 -8.17 -0.98
CA GLY A 218 25.02 -6.81 -0.69
C GLY A 218 23.57 -6.63 -1.13
N VAL A 219 22.76 -5.99 -0.28
CA VAL A 219 21.33 -5.77 -0.54
C VAL A 219 21.06 -4.28 -0.41
N CYS A 220 20.31 -3.72 -1.35
CA CYS A 220 19.73 -2.39 -1.23
C CYS A 220 18.24 -2.44 -1.54
N ILE A 221 17.44 -1.82 -0.68
CA ILE A 221 15.99 -1.71 -0.80
C ILE A 221 15.64 -0.24 -0.94
N TRP A 222 14.72 0.09 -1.84
CA TRP A 222 14.14 1.42 -1.95
C TRP A 222 12.63 1.37 -1.82
N SER A 223 12.07 2.48 -1.36
CA SER A 223 10.63 2.69 -1.32
C SER A 223 10.31 4.17 -1.53
N ASP A 224 9.36 4.43 -2.41
CA ASP A 224 8.78 5.74 -2.68
C ASP A 224 7.26 5.60 -2.79
N LYS A 225 6.55 6.68 -3.13
CA LYS A 225 5.07 6.66 -3.21
C LYS A 225 4.53 5.79 -4.35
N GLY A 226 5.35 5.46 -5.34
CA GLY A 226 5.00 4.71 -6.55
C GLY A 226 5.68 3.35 -6.70
N SER A 227 6.72 3.05 -5.92
CA SER A 227 7.43 1.77 -6.03
C SER A 227 8.11 1.31 -4.74
N LEU A 228 8.25 0.00 -4.63
CA LEU A 228 9.09 -0.70 -3.65
C LEU A 228 9.93 -1.69 -4.43
N GLY A 229 11.22 -1.75 -4.15
CA GLY A 229 12.07 -2.75 -4.77
C GLY A 229 13.35 -3.03 -4.03
N MET A 230 14.02 -4.08 -4.48
CA MET A 230 15.23 -4.62 -3.90
C MET A 230 16.21 -5.01 -5.01
N VAL A 231 17.47 -4.63 -4.82
CA VAL A 231 18.62 -5.12 -5.57
C VAL A 231 19.50 -5.94 -4.65
N VAL A 232 19.83 -7.16 -5.05
CA VAL A 232 20.78 -8.03 -4.36
C VAL A 232 21.95 -8.28 -5.31
N VAL A 233 23.16 -7.95 -4.88
CA VAL A 233 24.39 -8.31 -5.61
C VAL A 233 25.08 -9.43 -4.86
N TYR A 234 25.28 -10.54 -5.56
CA TYR A 234 26.00 -11.69 -5.03
C TYR A 234 27.51 -11.47 -5.13
N PHE A 235 28.23 -12.08 -4.21
CA PHE A 235 29.71 -12.05 -4.12
C PHE A 235 30.30 -10.67 -3.85
N LYS A 236 29.47 -9.66 -3.55
CA LYS A 236 29.87 -8.31 -3.18
C LYS A 236 29.24 -7.89 -1.86
N SER A 237 29.79 -6.85 -1.27
CA SER A 237 29.23 -6.17 -0.09
C SER A 237 28.20 -5.10 -0.46
N SER A 238 27.45 -4.65 0.54
CA SER A 238 26.47 -3.57 0.41
C SER A 238 27.12 -2.22 0.08
N SER A 239 28.35 -1.98 0.54
CA SER A 239 29.09 -0.76 0.24
C SER A 239 29.53 -0.69 -1.21
N GLU A 240 29.91 -1.83 -1.80
CA GLU A 240 30.18 -1.93 -3.24
C GLU A 240 28.90 -1.69 -4.05
N LEU A 241 27.79 -2.34 -3.65
CA LEU A 241 26.48 -2.14 -4.28
C LEU A 241 26.02 -0.68 -4.21
N GLN A 242 26.22 0.01 -3.09
CA GLN A 242 25.79 1.40 -2.90
C GLN A 242 26.31 2.33 -4.03
N SER A 243 27.51 2.07 -4.55
CA SER A 243 28.09 2.86 -5.65
C SER A 243 27.39 2.68 -7.00
N GLU A 244 26.76 1.53 -7.22
CA GLU A 244 26.04 1.17 -8.46
C GLU A 244 24.52 1.35 -8.31
N PHE A 245 24.02 1.43 -7.08
CA PHE A 245 22.61 1.34 -6.73
C PHE A 245 21.71 2.38 -7.40
N VAL A 246 22.07 3.67 -7.34
CA VAL A 246 21.24 4.74 -7.92
C VAL A 246 21.08 4.58 -9.43
N ASN A 247 22.14 4.17 -10.13
CA ASN A 247 22.09 3.90 -11.56
C ASN A 247 21.18 2.71 -11.86
N MET A 248 21.35 1.61 -11.13
CA MET A 248 20.50 0.42 -11.30
C MET A 248 19.03 0.71 -11.01
N ARG A 249 18.72 1.47 -9.94
CA ARG A 249 17.36 1.90 -9.66
C ARG A 249 16.80 2.71 -10.82
N GLY A 250 17.55 3.67 -11.38
CA GLY A 250 17.13 4.44 -12.54
C GLY A 250 16.93 3.61 -13.82
N GLU A 251 17.54 2.44 -13.93
CA GLU A 251 17.30 1.47 -15.01
C GLU A 251 16.01 0.66 -14.79
N ILE A 252 15.66 0.35 -13.53
CA ILE A 252 14.50 -0.45 -13.13
C ILE A 252 13.22 0.39 -13.02
N GLU A 253 13.28 1.53 -12.35
CA GLU A 253 12.13 2.39 -12.05
C GLU A 253 12.01 3.50 -13.10
N LYS A 254 10.82 3.64 -13.68
CA LYS A 254 10.48 4.61 -14.73
C LYS A 254 9.29 5.45 -14.28
N GLN A 255 9.28 6.72 -14.66
CA GLN A 255 8.17 7.64 -14.43
C GLN A 255 7.73 8.17 -15.81
N ASP A 256 6.48 7.91 -16.20
CA ASP A 256 5.90 8.32 -17.50
C ASP A 256 5.00 9.57 -17.41
#